data_AF-A0A926H6C4-F1
#
_entry.id   AF-A0A926H6C4-F1
#
_cell.length_a   1.000
_cell.length_b   1.000
_cell.length_c   1.000
_cell.angle_alpha   90.00
_cell.angle_beta   90.00
_cell.angle_gamma   90.00
#
_symmetry.space_group_name_H-M   'P 1'
#
loop_
_entity.id
_entity.type
_entity.pdbx_description
1 polymer ?
#
loop_
_entity_poly.entity_id
_entity_poly.type
_entity_poly.pdbx_seq_one_letter_code
_entity_poly.pdbx_strand_id
1 'polypeptide(L)'
;TIKTNGDTVTITGEVNTQEEAEKITLAVGNVEGVEAVDNQLVVANPTPEAKYHEVKSGDTLSAISKEVYGDPMKFGVIFEANKPMLSDPDKIYPGQILRIPQL
;
A
#
# COMPACT_ATOMS: atom_id res chain seq x y z
N THR A 1 13.09 -8.45 -13.26
CA THR A 1 12.96 -8.10 -14.69
C THR A 1 11.55 -7.65 -14.99
N ILE A 2 11.41 -6.69 -15.89
CA ILE A 2 10.13 -6.14 -16.35
C ILE A 2 9.93 -6.56 -17.80
N LYS A 3 8.74 -7.05 -18.14
CA LYS A 3 8.34 -7.38 -19.52
C LYS A 3 7.01 -6.70 -19.82
N THR A 4 6.76 -6.38 -21.08
CA THR A 4 5.50 -5.77 -21.53
C THR A 4 4.84 -6.66 -22.57
N ASN A 5 3.51 -6.74 -22.54
CA ASN A 5 2.69 -7.39 -23.55
C ASN A 5 1.43 -6.53 -23.80
N GLY A 6 1.42 -5.77 -24.89
CA GLY A 6 0.49 -4.66 -25.02
C GLY A 6 0.64 -3.70 -23.84
N ASP A 7 -0.48 -3.34 -23.23
CA ASP A 7 -0.56 -2.40 -22.11
C ASP A 7 -0.46 -3.10 -20.74
N THR A 8 -0.16 -4.40 -20.74
CA THR A 8 0.12 -5.17 -19.52
C THR A 8 1.61 -5.22 -19.23
N VAL A 9 2.00 -4.90 -17.99
CA VAL A 9 3.38 -5.02 -17.51
C VAL A 9 3.50 -6.22 -16.58
N THR A 10 4.34 -7.18 -16.93
CA THR A 10 4.71 -8.29 -16.05
C THR A 10 5.99 -7.96 -15.29
N ILE A 11 5.93 -8.04 -13.96
CA ILE A 11 7.09 -7.90 -13.07
C ILE A 11 7.43 -9.25 -12.46
N THR A 12 8.68 -9.69 -12.64
CA THR A 12 9.19 -10.96 -12.12
C THR A 12 10.51 -10.73 -11.39
N GLY A 13 10.78 -11.46 -10.33
CA GLY A 13 12.00 -11.33 -9.55
C GLY A 13 11.76 -11.69 -8.10
N GLU A 14 12.79 -11.54 -7.27
CA GLU A 14 12.70 -11.74 -5.83
C GLU A 14 12.85 -10.39 -5.13
N VAL A 15 11.98 -10.13 -4.15
CA VAL A 15 12.06 -8.98 -3.25
C VAL A 15 12.11 -9.45 -1.82
N ASN A 16 12.71 -8.64 -0.93
CA ASN A 16 12.93 -9.07 0.44
C ASN A 16 11.64 -9.03 1.28
N THR A 17 10.73 -8.11 0.96
CA THR A 17 9.54 -7.80 1.78
C THR A 17 8.28 -7.61 0.96
N GLN A 18 7.12 -7.89 1.56
CA GLN A 18 5.81 -7.69 0.93
C GLN A 18 5.56 -6.22 0.59
N GLU A 19 5.99 -5.31 1.46
CA GLU A 19 5.89 -3.86 1.23
C GLU A 19 6.64 -3.42 -0.04
N GLU A 20 7.80 -4.02 -0.31
CA GLU A 20 8.58 -3.74 -1.51
C GLU A 20 7.83 -4.20 -2.78
N ALA A 21 7.24 -5.40 -2.77
CA ALA A 21 6.41 -5.89 -3.88
C ALA A 21 5.20 -4.98 -4.16
N GLU A 22 4.49 -4.57 -3.10
CA GLU A 22 3.32 -3.69 -3.20
C GLU A 22 3.69 -2.30 -3.74
N LYS A 23 4.80 -1.71 -3.25
CA LYS A 23 5.29 -0.41 -3.75
C LYS A 23 5.72 -0.48 -5.22
N ILE A 24 6.41 -1.54 -5.63
CA ILE A 24 6.80 -1.73 -7.03
C ILE A 24 5.56 -1.85 -7.92
N THR A 25 4.58 -2.66 -7.50
CA THR A 25 3.34 -2.86 -8.25
C THR A 25 2.58 -1.53 -8.42
N LEU A 26 2.46 -0.76 -7.34
CA LEU A 26 1.78 0.55 -7.36
C LEU A 26 2.51 1.55 -8.26
N ALA A 27 3.84 1.63 -8.17
CA ALA A 27 4.64 2.53 -8.98
C ALA A 27 4.53 2.20 -10.48
N VAL A 28 4.53 0.91 -10.84
CA VAL A 28 4.37 0.45 -12.23
C VAL A 28 2.97 0.71 -12.76
N GLY A 29 1.93 0.44 -11.95
CA GLY A 29 0.54 0.67 -12.36
C GLY A 29 0.16 2.13 -12.57
N ASN A 30 0.94 3.07 -12.01
CA ASN A 30 0.71 4.52 -12.15
C ASN A 30 1.41 5.14 -13.37
N VAL A 31 2.02 4.33 -14.25
CA VAL A 31 2.64 4.81 -15.49
C VAL A 31 1.59 4.92 -16.59
N GLU A 32 1.55 6.05 -17.30
CA GLU A 32 0.65 6.26 -18.43
C GLU A 32 0.81 5.14 -19.49
N GLY A 33 -0.31 4.57 -19.94
CA GLY A 33 -0.32 3.45 -20.88
C GLY A 33 -0.19 2.06 -20.25
N VAL A 34 -0.10 1.96 -18.93
CA VAL A 34 -0.19 0.66 -18.22
C VAL A 34 -1.63 0.43 -17.80
N GLU A 35 -2.32 -0.48 -18.46
CA GLU A 35 -3.70 -0.88 -18.11
C GLU A 35 -3.73 -1.94 -17.01
N ALA A 36 -2.72 -2.80 -16.95
CA ALA A 36 -2.65 -3.89 -15.98
C ALA A 36 -1.20 -4.20 -15.57
N VAL A 37 -1.03 -4.61 -14.32
CA VAL A 37 0.24 -5.12 -13.79
C VAL A 37 0.06 -6.57 -13.40
N ASP A 38 0.77 -7.46 -14.09
CA ASP A 38 0.89 -8.87 -13.73
C ASP A 38 2.07 -9.01 -12.76
N ASN A 39 1.77 -8.96 -11.48
CA ASN A 39 2.77 -9.09 -10.42
C ASN A 39 3.10 -10.55 -10.14
N GLN A 40 4.29 -10.97 -10.58
CA GLN A 40 4.86 -12.30 -10.35
C GLN A 40 6.15 -12.22 -9.51
N LEU A 41 6.28 -11.21 -8.65
CA LEU A 41 7.38 -11.12 -7.70
C LEU A 41 7.24 -12.21 -6.63
N VAL A 42 8.34 -12.87 -6.34
CA VAL A 42 8.48 -13.76 -5.18
C VAL A 42 8.95 -12.93 -4.00
N VAL A 43 8.26 -13.03 -2.88
CA VAL A 43 8.63 -12.33 -1.65
C VAL A 43 9.37 -13.29 -0.74
N ALA A 44 10.63 -12.99 -0.42
CA ALA A 44 11.48 -13.85 0.42
C ALA A 44 10.91 -14.01 1.84
N ASN A 45 10.38 -12.92 2.40
CA ASN A 45 9.73 -12.91 3.72
C ASN A 45 8.29 -12.40 3.56
N PRO A 46 7.35 -13.27 3.14
CA PRO A 46 5.97 -12.84 2.95
C PRO A 46 5.36 -12.50 4.30
N THR A 47 4.93 -11.26 4.45
CA THR A 47 4.03 -10.83 5.52
C THR A 47 2.60 -10.80 4.97
N PRO A 48 1.57 -10.85 5.82
CA PRO A 48 0.21 -10.74 5.34
C PRO A 48 0.00 -9.44 4.55
N GLU A 49 -0.78 -9.53 3.47
CA GLU A 49 -1.08 -8.38 2.62
C GLU A 49 -1.78 -7.27 3.40
N ALA A 50 -1.39 -6.03 3.11
CA ALA A 50 -2.04 -4.87 3.68
C ALA A 50 -3.47 -4.75 3.15
N LYS A 51 -4.38 -4.30 4.01
CA LYS A 51 -5.69 -3.83 3.57
C LYS A 51 -5.57 -2.39 3.10
N TYR A 52 -6.52 -1.95 2.29
CA TYR A 52 -6.62 -0.55 1.88
C TYR A 52 -7.89 0.06 2.46
N HIS A 53 -7.77 1.26 3.01
CA HIS A 53 -8.89 2.02 3.55
C HIS A 53 -9.01 3.36 2.82
N GLU A 54 -10.19 3.62 2.25
CA GLU A 54 -10.54 4.94 1.74
C GLU A 54 -10.98 5.82 2.90
N VAL A 55 -10.24 6.90 3.15
CA VAL A 55 -10.53 7.87 4.20
C VAL A 55 -11.90 8.51 3.92
N LYS A 56 -12.75 8.52 4.94
CA LYS A 56 -14.08 9.16 4.90
C LYS A 56 -14.06 10.48 5.66
N SER A 57 -15.06 11.32 5.41
CA SER A 57 -15.22 12.55 6.18
C SER A 57 -15.37 12.25 7.67
N GLY A 58 -14.50 12.84 8.50
CA GLY A 58 -14.46 12.63 9.95
C GLY A 58 -13.49 11.53 10.42
N ASP A 59 -12.83 10.82 9.50
CA ASP A 59 -11.83 9.83 9.86
C ASP A 59 -10.58 10.50 10.47
N THR A 60 -9.96 9.79 11.40
CA THR A 60 -8.60 10.07 11.90
C THR A 60 -7.80 8.78 11.87
N LEU A 61 -6.47 8.85 11.78
CA LEU A 61 -5.65 7.62 11.80
C LEU A 61 -5.89 6.78 13.06
N SER A 62 -6.09 7.43 14.21
CA SER A 62 -6.41 6.75 15.47
C SER A 62 -7.78 6.07 15.45
N ALA A 63 -8.79 6.67 14.82
CA ALA A 63 -10.09 6.03 14.65
C ALA A 63 -10.01 4.81 13.71
N ILE A 64 -9.32 4.95 12.58
CA ILE A 64 -9.08 3.84 11.63
C ILE A 64 -8.29 2.73 12.32
N SER A 65 -7.24 3.09 13.05
CA SER A 65 -6.42 2.15 13.83
C SER A 65 -7.26 1.39 14.86
N LYS A 66 -8.17 2.07 15.55
CA LYS A 66 -9.07 1.41 16.49
C LYS A 66 -10.04 0.46 15.79
N GLU A 67 -10.55 0.82 14.62
CA GLU A 67 -11.45 -0.04 13.83
C GLU A 67 -10.73 -1.30 13.34
N VAL A 68 -9.51 -1.15 12.80
CA VAL A 68 -8.80 -2.25 12.15
C VAL A 68 -8.00 -3.10 13.15
N TYR A 69 -7.36 -2.48 14.13
CA TYR A 69 -6.48 -3.16 15.09
C TYR A 69 -7.09 -3.31 16.49
N GLY A 70 -8.24 -2.70 16.75
CA GLY A 70 -8.81 -2.63 18.11
C GLY A 70 -8.09 -1.65 19.04
N ASP A 71 -6.99 -1.03 18.59
CA ASP A 71 -6.15 -0.14 19.39
C ASP A 71 -5.89 1.18 18.66
N PRO A 72 -6.40 2.33 19.17
CA PRO A 72 -6.14 3.63 18.56
C PRO A 72 -4.67 4.05 18.62
N MET A 73 -3.87 3.52 19.55
CA MET A 73 -2.45 3.87 19.71
C MET A 73 -1.57 3.26 18.61
N LYS A 74 -2.11 2.33 17.81
CA LYS A 74 -1.42 1.73 16.66
C LYS A 74 -1.47 2.59 15.39
N PHE A 75 -2.01 3.81 15.46
CA PHE A 75 -2.09 4.73 14.33
C PHE A 75 -0.72 5.02 13.69
N GLY A 76 0.35 5.00 14.49
CA GLY A 76 1.73 5.17 14.02
C GLY A 76 2.15 4.10 13.00
N VAL A 77 1.62 2.88 13.10
CA VAL A 77 1.89 1.81 12.13
C VAL A 77 1.29 2.16 10.76
N ILE A 78 0.07 2.70 10.76
CA ILE A 78 -0.57 3.19 9.54
C ILE A 78 0.23 4.37 8.98
N PHE A 79 0.64 5.31 9.83
CA PHE A 79 1.41 6.47 9.39
C PHE A 79 2.73 6.06 8.70
N GLU A 80 3.55 5.22 9.34
CA GLU A 80 4.83 4.78 8.77
C GLU A 80 4.64 4.00 7.46
N ALA A 81 3.61 3.15 7.38
CA ALA A 81 3.32 2.37 6.18
C ALA A 81 2.92 3.21 4.96
N ASN A 82 2.50 4.45 5.16
CA ASN A 82 2.09 5.37 4.10
C ASN A 82 3.15 6.45 3.80
N LYS A 83 4.32 6.42 4.46
CA LYS A 83 5.42 7.30 4.08
C LYS A 83 6.07 6.88 2.75
N PRO A 84 6.55 7.85 1.95
CA PRO A 84 6.57 9.29 2.21
C PRO A 84 5.30 10.04 1.79
N MET A 85 4.28 9.33 1.27
CA MET A 85 3.07 9.95 0.71
C MET A 85 2.21 10.64 1.77
N LEU A 86 2.19 10.10 2.99
CA LEU A 86 1.65 10.76 4.17
C LEU A 86 2.80 11.39 4.96
N SER A 87 2.88 12.72 4.93
CA SER A 87 3.96 13.48 5.58
C SER A 87 3.66 13.85 7.02
N ASP A 88 2.39 13.83 7.40
CA ASP A 88 1.88 14.25 8.71
C ASP A 88 0.71 13.33 9.08
N PRO A 89 0.71 12.71 10.29
CA PRO A 89 -0.33 11.76 10.68
C PRO A 89 -1.73 12.39 10.76
N ASP A 90 -1.82 13.71 10.95
CA ASP A 90 -3.10 14.41 11.06
C ASP A 90 -3.62 14.92 9.70
N LYS A 91 -2.83 14.81 8.64
CA LYS A 91 -3.17 15.29 7.29
C LYS A 91 -3.66 14.18 6.38
N ILE A 92 -4.80 13.60 6.74
CA ILE A 92 -5.55 12.70 5.87
C ILE A 92 -6.79 13.41 5.34
N TYR A 93 -7.18 13.11 4.11
CA TYR A 93 -8.30 13.77 3.44
C TYR A 93 -9.32 12.76 2.91
N PRO A 94 -10.63 13.08 2.90
CA PRO A 94 -11.63 12.19 2.31
C PRO A 94 -11.30 11.80 0.87
N GLY A 95 -11.44 10.51 0.55
CA GLY A 95 -11.08 9.91 -0.74
C GLY A 95 -9.61 9.47 -0.85
N GLN A 96 -8.77 9.76 0.15
CA GLN A 96 -7.39 9.26 0.19
C GLN A 96 -7.37 7.77 0.53
N ILE A 97 -6.65 6.96 -0.25
CA ILE A 97 -6.45 5.53 0.05
C ILE A 97 -5.21 5.36 0.94
N LEU A 98 -5.39 4.73 2.10
CA LEU A 98 -4.31 4.40 3.03
C LEU A 98 -4.02 2.90 3.00
N ARG A 99 -2.74 2.56 3.00
CA ARG A 99 -2.24 1.21 3.27
C ARG A 99 -2.36 0.91 4.76
N ILE A 100 -3.02 -0.18 5.12
CA ILE A 100 -3.22 -0.65 6.49
C ILE A 100 -2.52 -2.00 6.65
N PRO A 101 -1.27 -2.03 7.19
CA PRO A 101 -0.54 -3.28 7.41
C PRO A 101 -1.32 -4.25 8.32
N GLN A 102 -1.05 -5.55 8.27
CA GLN A 102 -1.50 -6.44 9.35
C GLN A 102 -0.50 -6.40 10.51
N LEU A 103 -1.00 -6.57 11.74
CA LEU A 103 -0.19 -6.67 12.97
C LEU A 103 0.04 -8.13 13.37
#